data_AF-A0A2R8AR52-F1
#
_entry.id   AF-A0A2R8AR52-F1
#
_cell.length_a   1.000
_cell.length_b   1.000
_cell.length_c   1.000
_cell.angle_alpha   90.00
_cell.angle_beta   90.00
_cell.angle_gamma   90.00
#
_symmetry.space_group_name_H-M   'P 1'
#
loop_
_entity.id
_entity.type
_entity.pdbx_description
1 polymer ?
#
loop_
_entity_poly.entity_id
_entity_poly.type
_entity_poly.pdbx_seq_one_letter_code
_entity_poly.pdbx_strand_id
1 'polypeptide(L)'
;MTAFSKQFDIFLHHATVALFNGALPSLIIAGCIWIVLRLMFRTKSMAATGFLFALVGSLIGVLLGSSREPAVQAIVPALVTLITGYLGWTLRQEAHEDGNGWSRMLAQTDEREDMPKLVTKLVYVAVAALMLSTATASMWGASMRLTKEQSDREYEKWKITYETKQLPIETEILRRKAKLPPFDE
;
A
#
# COMPACT_ATOMS: atom_id res chain seq x y z
N MET A 1 23.06 -7.95 27.47
CA MET A 1 21.66 -8.39 27.24
C MET A 1 20.66 -7.25 26.99
N THR A 2 20.91 -6.01 27.42
CA THR A 2 19.97 -4.87 27.28
C THR A 2 19.93 -4.21 25.89
N ALA A 3 20.95 -4.40 25.05
CA ALA A 3 20.96 -3.85 23.68
C ALA A 3 20.13 -4.68 22.70
N PHE A 4 20.16 -6.01 22.84
CA PHE A 4 19.40 -6.94 22.00
C PHE A 4 17.89 -6.80 22.22
N SER A 5 17.45 -6.62 23.47
CA SER A 5 16.03 -6.39 23.76
C SER A 5 15.51 -5.11 23.12
N LYS A 6 16.27 -4.00 23.19
CA LYS A 6 15.87 -2.73 22.57
C LYS A 6 15.78 -2.81 21.04
N GLN A 7 16.71 -3.49 20.38
CA GLN A 7 16.66 -3.67 18.92
C GLN A 7 15.47 -4.54 18.51
N PHE A 8 15.16 -5.58 19.30
CA PHE A 8 14.01 -6.44 19.07
C PHE A 8 12.68 -5.71 19.26
N ASP A 9 12.56 -4.86 20.29
CA ASP A 9 11.37 -4.04 20.52
C ASP A 9 11.12 -3.05 19.36
N ILE A 10 12.19 -2.41 18.87
CA ILE A 10 12.12 -1.52 17.70
C ILE A 10 11.67 -2.30 16.47
N PHE A 11 12.24 -3.49 16.23
CA PHE A 11 11.85 -4.34 15.11
C PHE A 11 10.38 -4.75 15.19
N LEU A 12 9.91 -5.23 16.34
CA LEU A 12 8.50 -5.59 16.55
C LEU A 12 7.56 -4.40 16.33
N HIS A 13 7.95 -3.22 16.80
CA HIS A 13 7.18 -2.00 16.55
C HIS A 13 7.08 -1.69 15.05
N HIS A 14 8.19 -1.74 14.30
CA HIS A 14 8.16 -1.51 12.86
C HIS A 14 7.36 -2.59 12.11
N ALA A 15 7.49 -3.86 12.51
CA ALA A 15 6.78 -4.97 11.90
C ALA A 15 5.27 -4.85 12.11
N THR A 16 4.83 -4.54 13.34
CA THR A 16 3.41 -4.32 13.66
C THR A 16 2.85 -3.11 12.91
N VAL A 17 3.57 -1.99 12.89
CA VAL A 17 3.19 -0.82 12.11
C VAL A 17 3.07 -1.16 10.62
N ALA A 18 4.05 -1.86 10.04
CA ALA A 18 4.01 -2.28 8.63
C ALA A 18 2.82 -3.22 8.33
N LEU A 19 2.50 -4.11 9.26
CA LEU A 19 1.39 -5.04 9.13
C LEU A 19 0.03 -4.31 9.14
N PHE A 20 -0.19 -3.42 10.11
CA PHE A 20 -1.48 -2.71 10.25
C PHE A 20 -1.65 -1.55 9.27
N ASN A 21 -0.57 -0.87 8.89
CA ASN A 21 -0.66 0.29 7.99
C ASN A 21 -0.48 -0.08 6.51
N GLY A 22 0.18 -1.21 6.22
CA GLY A 22 0.41 -1.69 4.86
C GLY A 22 -0.39 -2.95 4.54
N ALA A 23 0.01 -4.08 5.13
CA ALA A 23 -0.48 -5.40 4.72
C ALA A 23 -1.99 -5.59 4.94
N LEU A 24 -2.51 -5.17 6.10
CA LEU A 24 -3.91 -5.36 6.46
C LEU A 24 -4.87 -4.55 5.56
N PRO A 25 -4.66 -3.24 5.32
CA PRO A 25 -5.41 -2.49 4.33
C PRO A 25 -5.37 -3.14 2.94
N SER A 26 -4.20 -3.65 2.53
CA SER A 26 -4.08 -4.31 1.23
C SER A 26 -4.89 -5.59 1.13
N LEU A 27 -4.90 -6.41 2.17
CA LEU A 27 -5.74 -7.60 2.25
C LEU A 27 -7.24 -7.26 2.26
N ILE A 28 -7.63 -6.19 2.95
CA ILE A 28 -9.03 -5.74 2.99
C ILE A 28 -9.47 -5.27 1.59
N ILE A 29 -8.68 -4.43 0.91
CA ILE A 29 -8.99 -3.94 -0.44
C ILE A 29 -9.09 -5.12 -1.43
N ALA A 30 -8.09 -6.01 -1.42
CA ALA A 30 -8.09 -7.18 -2.29
C ALA A 30 -9.26 -8.13 -1.98
N GLY A 31 -9.57 -8.35 -0.70
CA GLY A 31 -10.70 -9.16 -0.25
C GLY A 31 -12.05 -8.58 -0.69
N CYS A 32 -12.25 -7.27 -0.57
CA CYS A 32 -13.45 -6.59 -1.07
C CYS A 32 -13.62 -6.77 -2.58
N ILE A 33 -12.55 -6.59 -3.36
CA ILE A 33 -12.58 -6.78 -4.81
C ILE A 33 -12.87 -8.25 -5.14
N TRP A 34 -12.27 -9.20 -4.42
CA TRP A 34 -12.55 -10.62 -4.61
C TRP A 34 -14.00 -10.98 -4.34
N ILE A 35 -14.61 -10.44 -3.26
CA ILE A 35 -16.03 -10.66 -2.96
C ILE A 35 -16.90 -10.13 -4.12
N VAL A 36 -16.63 -8.92 -4.60
CA VAL A 36 -17.36 -8.32 -5.74
C VAL A 36 -17.22 -9.19 -6.98
N LEU A 37 -15.99 -9.60 -7.33
CA LEU A 37 -15.75 -10.47 -8.48
C LEU A 37 -16.39 -11.84 -8.32
N ARG A 38 -16.43 -12.40 -7.10
CA ARG A 38 -17.08 -13.68 -6.80
C ARG A 38 -18.60 -13.61 -6.95
N LEU A 39 -19.20 -12.45 -6.68
CA LEU A 39 -20.62 -12.20 -6.87
C LEU A 39 -20.97 -11.93 -8.34
N MET A 40 -20.09 -11.22 -9.06
CA MET A 40 -20.29 -10.89 -10.48
C MET A 40 -20.01 -12.07 -11.41
N PHE A 41 -18.99 -12.88 -11.10
CA PHE A 41 -18.53 -13.98 -11.94
C PHE A 41 -18.72 -15.32 -11.23
N ARG A 42 -19.37 -16.26 -11.92
CA ARG A 42 -19.65 -17.60 -11.39
C ARG A 42 -18.39 -18.47 -11.33
N THR A 43 -17.42 -18.19 -12.21
CA THR A 43 -16.15 -18.90 -12.35
C THR A 43 -15.19 -18.59 -11.20
N LYS A 44 -14.68 -19.65 -10.55
CA LYS A 44 -13.72 -19.52 -9.43
C LYS A 44 -12.37 -18.95 -9.90
N SER A 45 -11.97 -19.28 -11.12
CA SER A 45 -10.72 -18.85 -11.74
C SER A 45 -10.65 -17.33 -11.90
N MET A 46 -11.69 -16.69 -12.46
CA MET A 46 -11.74 -15.24 -12.65
C MET A 46 -11.62 -14.46 -11.33
N ALA A 47 -12.32 -14.92 -10.29
CA ALA A 47 -12.24 -14.31 -8.97
C ALA A 47 -10.83 -14.47 -8.38
N ALA A 48 -10.21 -15.66 -8.47
CA ALA A 48 -8.87 -15.90 -7.97
C ALA A 48 -7.80 -15.06 -8.68
N THR A 49 -7.84 -14.97 -10.02
CA THR A 49 -6.93 -14.10 -10.78
C THR A 49 -7.17 -12.62 -10.45
N GLY A 50 -8.43 -12.19 -10.36
CA GLY A 50 -8.74 -10.82 -9.97
C GLY A 50 -8.26 -10.47 -8.55
N PHE A 51 -8.32 -11.41 -7.61
CA PHE A 51 -7.75 -11.22 -6.27
C PHE A 51 -6.23 -11.03 -6.28
N LEU A 52 -5.50 -11.86 -7.04
CA LEU A 52 -4.04 -11.73 -7.16
C LEU A 52 -3.65 -10.36 -7.71
N PHE A 53 -4.33 -9.92 -8.77
CA PHE A 53 -4.10 -8.60 -9.35
C PHE A 53 -4.53 -7.48 -8.40
N ALA A 54 -5.63 -7.65 -7.66
CA ALA A 54 -6.05 -6.69 -6.65
C ALA A 54 -5.04 -6.57 -5.49
N LEU A 55 -4.41 -7.68 -5.11
CA LEU A 55 -3.40 -7.71 -4.05
C LEU A 55 -2.12 -6.98 -4.51
N VAL A 56 -1.65 -7.30 -5.72
CA VAL A 56 -0.49 -6.62 -6.33
C VAL A 56 -0.78 -5.12 -6.50
N GLY A 57 -1.94 -4.77 -7.06
CA GLY A 57 -2.33 -3.38 -7.27
C GLY A 57 -2.47 -2.63 -5.96
N SER A 58 -3.02 -3.25 -4.92
CA SER A 58 -3.09 -2.62 -3.61
C SER A 58 -1.71 -2.36 -3.00
N LEU A 59 -0.78 -3.32 -3.05
CA LEU A 59 0.58 -3.11 -2.55
C LEU A 59 1.26 -1.95 -3.28
N ILE A 60 1.13 -1.92 -4.60
CA ILE A 60 1.64 -0.85 -5.47
C ILE A 60 1.00 0.49 -5.09
N GLY A 61 -0.32 0.53 -4.91
CA GLY A 61 -1.04 1.74 -4.53
C GLY A 61 -0.60 2.27 -3.18
N VAL A 62 -0.43 1.43 -2.15
CA VAL A 62 0.08 1.87 -0.84
C VAL A 62 1.48 2.48 -0.96
N LEU A 63 2.37 1.86 -1.74
CA LEU A 63 3.72 2.38 -2.00
C LEU A 63 3.67 3.74 -2.71
N LEU A 64 2.84 3.86 -3.75
CA LEU A 64 2.66 5.10 -4.51
C LEU A 64 2.08 6.23 -3.63
N GLY A 65 1.06 5.93 -2.84
CA GLY A 65 0.40 6.92 -1.99
C GLY A 65 1.27 7.40 -0.83
N SER A 66 2.07 6.50 -0.26
CA SER A 66 2.95 6.83 0.87
C SER A 66 4.25 7.53 0.45
N SER A 67 4.70 7.35 -0.80
CA SER A 67 5.93 7.98 -1.29
C SER A 67 5.74 9.43 -1.73
N ARG A 68 6.78 10.25 -1.53
CA ARG A 68 6.91 11.61 -2.10
C ARG A 68 7.82 11.66 -3.31
N GLU A 69 8.40 10.53 -3.70
CA GLU A 69 9.38 10.50 -4.76
C GLU A 69 8.68 10.55 -6.13
N PRO A 70 8.95 11.58 -6.96
CA PRO A 70 8.35 11.67 -8.29
C PRO A 70 8.77 10.50 -9.19
N ALA A 71 9.95 9.91 -8.94
CA ALA A 71 10.41 8.70 -9.62
C ALA A 71 9.47 7.50 -9.37
N VAL A 72 9.01 7.31 -8.13
CA VAL A 72 8.09 6.23 -7.77
C VAL A 72 6.75 6.42 -8.49
N GLN A 73 6.28 7.66 -8.63
CA GLN A 73 5.04 7.98 -9.32
C GLN A 73 5.10 7.76 -10.84
N ALA A 74 6.28 7.87 -11.46
CA ALA A 74 6.46 7.66 -12.91
C ALA A 74 6.81 6.20 -13.26
N ILE A 75 7.70 5.58 -12.49
CA ILE A 75 8.26 4.24 -12.80
C ILE A 75 7.23 3.15 -12.52
N VAL A 76 6.48 3.26 -11.43
CA VAL A 76 5.58 2.19 -11.00
C VAL A 76 4.41 1.97 -11.98
N PRO A 77 3.72 3.02 -12.48
CA PRO A 77 2.73 2.84 -13.54
C PRO A 77 3.32 2.22 -14.81
N ALA A 78 4.53 2.65 -15.21
CA ALA A 78 5.19 2.10 -16.39
C ALA A 78 5.51 0.60 -16.24
N LEU A 79 6.02 0.19 -15.07
CA LEU A 79 6.26 -1.23 -14.76
C LEU A 79 4.96 -2.03 -14.75
N VAL A 80 3.88 -1.48 -14.17
CA VAL A 80 2.56 -2.12 -14.16
C VAL A 80 2.04 -2.32 -15.58
N THR A 81 2.13 -1.30 -16.43
CA THR A 81 1.73 -1.40 -17.84
C THR A 81 2.56 -2.45 -18.58
N LEU A 82 3.87 -2.50 -18.34
CA LEU A 82 4.77 -3.47 -18.96
C LEU A 82 4.45 -4.90 -18.51
N ILE A 83 4.27 -5.14 -17.21
CA ILE A 83 3.91 -6.46 -16.66
C ILE A 83 2.55 -6.91 -17.17
N THR A 84 1.56 -6.01 -17.17
CA THR A 84 0.21 -6.30 -17.65
C THR A 84 0.21 -6.61 -19.15
N GLY A 85 0.96 -5.84 -19.93
CA GLY A 85 1.14 -6.09 -21.37
C GLY A 85 1.85 -7.41 -21.64
N TYR A 86 2.90 -7.72 -20.88
CA TYR A 86 3.61 -9.00 -20.96
C TYR A 86 2.69 -10.18 -20.61
N LEU A 87 1.94 -10.11 -19.51
CA LEU A 87 0.99 -11.15 -19.11
C LEU A 87 -0.14 -11.33 -20.14
N GLY A 88 -0.65 -10.23 -20.70
CA GLY A 88 -1.62 -10.29 -21.78
C GLY A 88 -1.07 -10.95 -23.04
N TRP A 89 0.20 -10.69 -23.36
CA TRP A 89 0.89 -11.32 -24.49
C TRP A 89 1.15 -12.81 -24.24
N THR A 90 1.67 -13.20 -23.07
CA THR A 90 1.93 -14.62 -22.76
C THR A 90 0.65 -15.44 -22.71
N LEU A 91 -0.42 -14.93 -22.07
CA LEU A 91 -1.72 -15.60 -22.03
C LEU A 91 -2.34 -15.75 -23.42
N ARG A 92 -2.12 -14.77 -24.31
CA ARG A 92 -2.56 -14.86 -25.71
C ARG A 92 -1.74 -15.87 -26.51
N GLN A 93 -0.42 -15.93 -26.29
CA GLN A 93 0.45 -16.89 -26.96
C GLN A 93 0.11 -18.33 -26.54
N GLU A 94 -0.10 -18.59 -25.26
CA GLU A 94 -0.51 -19.90 -24.73
C GLU A 94 -1.93 -20.33 -25.16
N ALA A 95 -2.77 -19.40 -25.60
CA ALA A 95 -4.07 -19.71 -26.19
C ALA A 95 -3.96 -20.13 -27.67
N HIS A 96 -2.86 -19.79 -28.34
CA HIS A 96 -2.59 -20.13 -29.75
C HIS A 96 -1.69 -21.36 -29.90
N GLU A 97 -0.78 -21.62 -28.96
CA GLU A 97 0.06 -22.82 -28.92
C GLU A 97 -0.59 -23.86 -28.01
N ASP A 98 -0.98 -25.02 -28.56
CA ASP A 98 -1.70 -26.10 -27.87
C ASP A 98 -1.22 -26.39 -26.42
N GLY A 99 -1.95 -25.85 -25.44
CA GLY A 99 -2.39 -26.57 -24.24
C GLY A 99 -1.35 -27.01 -23.21
N ASN A 100 -0.25 -26.29 -23.00
CA ASN A 100 0.68 -26.60 -21.90
C ASN A 100 0.66 -25.55 -20.76
N GLY A 101 0.29 -26.01 -19.56
CA GLY A 101 0.49 -25.32 -18.29
C GLY A 101 -0.72 -24.58 -17.74
N TRP A 102 -0.79 -23.27 -17.97
CA TRP A 102 -1.76 -22.37 -17.33
C TRP A 102 -3.15 -22.44 -17.95
N SER A 103 -3.22 -22.60 -19.28
CA SER A 103 -4.46 -22.79 -20.03
C SER A 103 -5.20 -24.05 -19.60
N ARG A 104 -4.51 -25.16 -19.29
CA ARG A 104 -5.14 -26.37 -18.71
C ARG A 104 -5.68 -26.16 -17.30
N MET A 105 -4.99 -25.38 -16.47
CA MET A 105 -5.40 -25.07 -15.11
C MET A 105 -6.62 -24.11 -15.08
N LEU A 106 -6.73 -23.22 -16.07
CA LEU A 106 -7.87 -22.31 -16.26
C LEU A 106 -9.04 -22.97 -17.03
N ALA A 107 -8.76 -23.86 -17.99
CA ALA A 107 -9.76 -24.56 -18.81
C ALA A 107 -10.45 -25.71 -18.05
N GLN A 108 -9.82 -26.28 -17.01
CA GLN A 108 -10.46 -27.28 -16.14
C GLN A 108 -11.72 -26.78 -15.42
N THR A 109 -12.02 -25.47 -15.47
CA THR A 109 -13.13 -24.87 -14.71
C THR A 109 -14.40 -24.55 -15.50
N ASP A 110 -14.44 -24.64 -16.84
CA ASP A 110 -15.70 -24.47 -17.58
C ASP A 110 -15.64 -25.08 -18.99
N GLU A 111 -16.34 -26.20 -19.22
CA GLU A 111 -16.40 -26.91 -20.51
C GLU A 111 -17.25 -26.20 -21.60
N ARG A 112 -17.77 -25.00 -21.32
CA ARG A 112 -18.81 -24.36 -22.15
C ARG A 112 -18.43 -23.06 -22.87
N GLU A 113 -17.26 -22.49 -22.63
CA GLU A 113 -16.90 -21.17 -23.19
C GLU A 113 -15.74 -21.26 -24.19
N ASP A 114 -15.84 -20.53 -25.31
CA ASP A 114 -14.72 -20.37 -26.25
C ASP A 114 -13.49 -19.82 -25.51
N MET A 115 -12.44 -20.63 -25.39
CA MET A 115 -11.14 -20.28 -24.77
C MET A 115 -10.64 -18.85 -25.07
N PRO A 116 -10.63 -18.35 -26.32
CA PRO A 116 -10.16 -16.99 -26.59
C PRO A 116 -11.02 -15.89 -25.95
N LYS A 117 -12.34 -16.10 -25.81
CA LYS A 117 -13.23 -15.15 -25.13
C LYS A 117 -13.03 -15.17 -23.61
N LEU A 118 -12.78 -16.34 -23.03
CA LEU A 118 -12.49 -16.51 -21.60
C LEU A 118 -11.20 -15.79 -21.21
N VAL A 119 -10.11 -16.00 -21.98
CA VAL A 119 -8.81 -15.35 -21.73
C VAL A 119 -8.94 -13.83 -21.81
N THR A 120 -9.65 -13.33 -22.82
CA THR A 120 -9.88 -11.88 -22.98
C THR A 120 -10.63 -11.28 -21.80
N LYS A 121 -11.71 -11.95 -21.33
CA LYS A 121 -12.45 -11.53 -20.13
C LYS A 121 -11.57 -11.54 -18.89
N LEU A 122 -10.74 -12.56 -18.73
CA LEU A 122 -9.82 -12.69 -17.59
C LEU A 122 -8.81 -11.54 -17.55
N VAL A 123 -8.23 -11.18 -18.70
CA VAL A 123 -7.32 -10.02 -18.81
C VAL A 123 -8.04 -8.74 -18.43
N TYR A 124 -9.25 -8.48 -18.93
CA TYR A 124 -9.99 -7.27 -18.56
C TYR A 124 -10.32 -7.21 -17.06
N VAL A 125 -10.75 -8.33 -16.46
CA VAL A 125 -11.03 -8.42 -15.03
C VAL A 125 -9.75 -8.17 -14.22
N ALA A 126 -8.63 -8.76 -14.63
CA ALA A 126 -7.34 -8.57 -13.99
C ALA A 126 -6.89 -7.10 -14.02
N VAL A 127 -6.97 -6.45 -15.19
CA VAL A 127 -6.63 -5.03 -15.34
C VAL A 127 -7.55 -4.13 -14.51
N ALA A 128 -8.86 -4.37 -14.55
CA ALA A 128 -9.81 -3.59 -13.77
C ALA A 128 -9.57 -3.73 -12.26
N ALA A 129 -9.33 -4.96 -11.78
CA ALA A 129 -9.02 -5.23 -10.38
C ALA A 129 -7.72 -4.56 -9.94
N LEU A 130 -6.69 -4.59 -10.79
CA LEU A 130 -5.41 -3.93 -10.57
C LEU A 130 -5.58 -2.40 -10.46
N MET A 131 -6.29 -1.78 -11.41
CA MET A 131 -6.51 -0.33 -11.41
C MET A 131 -7.31 0.12 -10.20
N LEU A 132 -8.41 -0.57 -9.89
CA LEU A 132 -9.29 -0.22 -8.78
C LEU A 132 -8.56 -0.35 -7.43
N SER A 133 -7.87 -1.48 -7.21
CA SER A 133 -7.09 -1.70 -5.99
C SER A 133 -5.96 -0.69 -5.84
N THR A 134 -5.26 -0.36 -6.93
CA THR A 134 -4.18 0.64 -6.93
C THR A 134 -4.69 2.02 -6.54
N ALA A 135 -5.80 2.46 -7.15
CA ALA A 135 -6.39 3.76 -6.84
C ALA A 135 -6.83 3.85 -5.37
N THR A 136 -7.60 2.86 -4.88
CA THR A 136 -8.06 2.85 -3.48
C THR A 136 -6.89 2.80 -2.50
N ALA A 137 -5.89 1.97 -2.77
CA ALA A 137 -4.73 1.86 -1.91
C ALA A 137 -3.82 3.10 -1.95
N SER A 138 -3.74 3.81 -3.08
CA SER A 138 -3.02 5.09 -3.16
C SER A 138 -3.69 6.19 -2.34
N MET A 139 -5.02 6.20 -2.27
CA MET A 139 -5.75 7.13 -1.41
C MET A 139 -5.47 6.82 0.07
N TRP A 140 -5.45 5.54 0.44
CA TRP A 140 -5.05 5.12 1.79
C TRP A 140 -3.61 5.54 2.11
N GLY A 141 -2.66 5.24 1.22
CA GLY A 141 -1.25 5.63 1.37
C GLY A 141 -1.08 7.14 1.52
N ALA A 142 -1.80 7.93 0.73
CA ALA A 142 -1.79 9.39 0.80
C ALA A 142 -2.37 9.90 2.13
N SER A 143 -3.43 9.26 2.64
CA SER A 143 -4.02 9.57 3.95
C SER A 143 -3.02 9.36 5.08
N MET A 144 -2.31 8.22 5.11
CA MET A 144 -1.28 7.95 6.12
C MET A 144 -0.17 9.02 6.10
N ARG A 145 0.24 9.41 4.89
CA ARG A 145 1.23 10.48 4.71
C ARG A 145 0.72 11.81 5.27
N LEU A 146 -0.51 12.18 4.96
CA LEU A 146 -1.15 13.40 5.47
C LEU A 146 -1.21 13.43 7.01
N THR A 147 -1.58 12.33 7.66
CA THR A 147 -1.62 12.24 9.13
C THR A 147 -0.23 12.45 9.73
N LYS A 148 0.81 11.83 9.14
CA LYS A 148 2.20 12.02 9.58
C LYS A 148 2.62 13.49 9.45
N GLU A 149 2.34 14.10 8.31
CA GLU A 149 2.65 15.51 8.06
C GLU A 149 1.94 16.47 9.02
N GLN A 150 0.68 16.18 9.38
CA GLN A 150 -0.06 16.97 10.36
C GLN A 150 0.58 16.84 11.75
N SER A 151 0.92 15.63 12.17
CA SER A 151 1.59 15.38 13.45
C SER A 151 2.95 16.07 13.53
N ASP A 152 3.75 16.01 12.47
CA ASP A 152 5.06 16.70 12.39
C ASP A 152 4.89 18.22 12.53
N ARG A 153 3.90 18.81 11.84
CA ARG A 153 3.59 20.25 11.94
C ARG A 153 3.10 20.66 13.32
N GLU A 154 2.29 19.84 13.97
CA GLU A 154 1.81 20.09 15.33
C GLU A 154 2.96 20.04 16.34
N TYR A 155 3.86 19.06 16.19
CA TYR A 155 5.06 18.96 16.99
C TYR A 155 5.98 20.18 16.81
N GLU A 156 6.19 20.65 15.58
CA GLU A 156 6.96 21.88 15.32
C GLU A 156 6.33 23.10 16.00
N LYS A 157 5.01 23.26 15.90
CA LYS A 157 4.29 24.36 16.59
C LYS A 157 4.41 24.28 18.11
N TRP A 158 4.27 23.08 18.66
CA TRP A 158 4.46 22.83 20.08
C TRP A 158 5.89 23.19 20.50
N LYS A 159 6.89 22.74 19.74
CA LYS A 159 8.31 22.99 20.02
C LYS A 159 8.62 24.48 20.03
N ILE A 160 8.15 25.23 19.03
CA ILE A 160 8.32 26.69 18.99
C ILE A 160 7.65 27.34 20.21
N THR A 161 6.44 26.91 20.57
CA THR A 161 5.72 27.45 21.74
C THR A 161 6.47 27.14 23.05
N TYR A 162 7.01 25.94 23.17
CA TYR A 162 7.81 25.51 24.30
C TYR A 162 9.08 26.37 24.43
N GLU A 163 9.86 26.50 23.36
CA GLU A 163 11.11 27.25 23.33
C GLU A 163 10.90 28.77 23.55
N THR A 164 9.84 29.34 22.99
CA THR A 164 9.61 30.80 23.06
C THR A 164 8.88 31.25 24.32
N LYS A 165 8.04 30.40 24.93
CA LYS A 165 7.20 30.81 26.07
C LYS A 165 7.51 30.02 27.33
N GLN A 166 7.52 28.70 27.26
CA GLN A 166 7.58 27.86 28.47
C GLN A 166 9.01 27.76 29.02
N LEU A 167 9.99 27.53 28.15
CA LEU A 167 11.39 27.39 28.54
C LEU A 167 11.93 28.63 29.27
N PRO A 168 11.71 29.88 28.77
CA PRO A 168 12.16 31.07 29.49
C PRO A 168 11.51 31.20 30.88
N ILE A 169 10.21 30.92 30.98
CA ILE A 169 9.48 30.97 32.26
C ILE A 169 10.04 29.93 33.25
N GLU A 170 10.21 28.68 32.81
CA GLU A 170 10.76 27.61 33.65
C GLU A 170 12.20 27.91 34.09
N THR A 171 13.04 28.42 33.18
CA THR A 171 14.41 28.82 33.52
C THR A 171 14.43 29.97 34.52
N GLU A 172 13.56 30.97 34.39
CA GLU A 172 13.46 32.08 35.33
C GLU A 172 12.97 31.62 36.72
N ILE A 173 12.01 30.69 36.78
CA ILE A 173 11.55 30.08 38.04
C ILE A 173 12.70 29.34 38.73
N LEU A 174 13.47 28.53 37.99
CA LEU A 174 14.64 27.81 38.51
C LEU A 174 15.72 28.79 38.98
N ARG A 175 15.94 29.87 38.23
CA ARG A 175 16.92 30.92 38.54
C ARG A 175 16.58 31.65 39.84
N ARG A 176 15.31 32.01 40.03
CA ARG A 176 14.80 32.60 41.28
C ARG A 176 14.96 31.65 42.47
N LYS A 177 14.67 30.36 42.29
CA LYS A 177 14.92 29.34 43.34
C LYS A 177 16.40 29.25 43.69
N ALA A 178 17.29 29.43 42.71
CA ALA A 178 18.74 29.46 42.90
C ALA A 178 19.28 30.81 43.42
N LYS A 179 18.42 31.82 43.66
CA LYS A 179 18.79 33.20 44.07
C LYS A 179 19.78 33.89 43.11
N LEU A 180 19.72 33.56 41.82
CA LEU A 180 20.51 34.22 40.79
C LEU A 180 19.78 35.50 40.33
N PRO A 181 20.52 36.56 39.94
CA PRO A 181 19.93 37.79 39.39
C PRO A 181 19.16 37.50 38.08
N PRO A 182 18.19 38.36 37.69
CA PRO A 182 17.43 38.18 36.45
C PRO A 182 18.32 38.25 35.20
N PHE A 183 17.79 37.84 34.05
CA PHE A 183 18.48 38.10 32.78
C PHE A 183 18.46 39.60 32.56
N ASP A 184 19.65 40.22 32.51
CA ASP A 184 19.80 41.63 32.16
C ASP A 184 19.14 41.85 30.78
N GLU A 185 18.27 42.87 30.69
CA GLU A 185 17.62 43.30 29.44
C GLU A 185 18.63 43.82 28.41
#